data_AF-A0AAW9NMU7-F1
#
_entry.id   AF-A0AAW9NMU7-F1
#
_cell.length_a   1.000
_cell.length_b   1.000
_cell.length_c   1.000
_cell.angle_alpha   90.00
_cell.angle_beta   90.00
_cell.angle_gamma   90.00
#
_symmetry.space_group_name_H-M   'P 1'
#
loop_
_entity.id
_entity.type
_entity.pdbx_description
1 polymer ?
#
loop_
_entity_poly.entity_id
_entity_poly.type
_entity_poly.pdbx_seq_one_letter_code
_entity_poly.pdbx_strand_id
1 'polypeptide(L)'
;MKKLAIFGGIIVVLFAAIIVLTNMSNNSKLENNPYGTKNLRQSTIDQLDDKNYQNIILPDALEKKIATGEPVYAYIFSPECMYCKQMTPKLMPAADESGIHIDQLNVLEFPEQWNKYNLEATPTLIYFDKGQEVTRMVGDYDVDTINSFFQNISAQ
;
A
#
# COMPACT_ATOMS: atom_id res chain seq x y z
N MET A 1 38.45 -21.64 -23.94
CA MET A 1 38.18 -20.20 -24.24
C MET A 1 36.92 -20.00 -25.10
N LYS A 2 36.74 -20.68 -26.25
CA LYS A 2 35.51 -20.51 -27.08
C LYS A 2 34.19 -20.86 -26.37
N LYS A 3 34.18 -21.95 -25.58
CA LYS A 3 32.99 -22.35 -24.79
C LYS A 3 32.59 -21.26 -23.77
N LEU A 4 33.56 -20.67 -23.08
CA LEU A 4 33.34 -19.57 -22.12
C LEU A 4 32.76 -18.32 -22.79
N ALA A 5 33.20 -17.98 -23.99
CA ALA A 5 32.63 -16.86 -24.75
C ALA A 5 31.18 -17.12 -25.20
N ILE A 6 30.85 -18.36 -25.59
CA ILE A 6 29.47 -18.77 -25.91
C ILE A 6 28.58 -18.65 -24.66
N PHE A 7 29.03 -19.16 -23.51
CA PHE A 7 28.28 -19.03 -22.26
C PHE A 7 28.10 -17.56 -21.85
N GLY A 8 29.15 -16.72 -21.97
CA GLY A 8 29.05 -15.29 -21.72
C GLY A 8 28.05 -14.59 -22.64
N GLY A 9 28.06 -14.91 -23.94
CA GLY A 9 27.10 -14.39 -24.90
C GLY A 9 25.65 -14.77 -24.57
N ILE A 10 25.40 -16.03 -24.19
CA ILE A 10 24.08 -16.49 -23.77
C ILE A 10 23.60 -15.72 -22.54
N ILE A 11 24.48 -15.53 -21.54
CA ILE A 11 24.15 -14.76 -20.32
C ILE A 11 23.76 -13.32 -20.67
N VAL A 12 24.51 -12.64 -21.54
CA VAL A 12 24.20 -11.27 -21.96
C VAL A 12 22.85 -11.18 -22.66
N VAL A 13 22.54 -12.13 -23.55
CA VAL A 13 21.24 -12.18 -24.26
C VAL A 13 20.10 -12.43 -23.27
N LEU A 14 20.28 -13.31 -22.28
CA LEU A 14 19.29 -13.57 -21.24
C LEU A 14 19.00 -12.32 -20.42
N PHE A 15 20.04 -11.59 -19.97
CA PHE A 15 19.83 -10.33 -19.24
C PHE A 15 19.14 -9.26 -20.10
N ALA A 16 19.53 -9.11 -21.37
CA ALA A 16 18.87 -8.18 -22.27
C ALA A 16 17.38 -8.52 -22.47
N ALA A 17 17.06 -9.81 -22.63
CA ALA A 17 15.67 -10.27 -22.74
C ALA A 17 14.88 -9.97 -21.45
N ILE A 18 15.45 -10.23 -20.27
CA ILE A 18 14.80 -9.91 -18.98
C ILE A 18 14.52 -8.41 -18.88
N ILE A 19 15.49 -7.55 -19.20
CA ILE A 19 15.30 -6.08 -19.14
C ILE A 19 14.15 -5.62 -20.04
N VAL A 20 14.09 -6.14 -21.27
CA VAL A 20 13.00 -5.80 -22.21
C VAL A 20 11.66 -6.26 -21.67
N LEU A 21 11.56 -7.50 -21.18
CA LEU A 21 10.32 -8.05 -20.62
C LEU A 21 9.86 -7.27 -19.38
N THR A 22 10.77 -6.93 -18.47
CA THR A 22 10.45 -6.12 -17.28
C THR A 22 9.94 -4.74 -17.67
N ASN A 23 10.59 -4.06 -18.62
CA ASN A 23 10.16 -2.73 -19.07
C ASN A 23 8.77 -2.78 -19.73
N MET A 24 8.51 -3.81 -20.56
CA MET A 24 7.18 -4.02 -21.15
C MET A 24 6.10 -4.26 -20.09
N SER A 25 6.37 -5.13 -19.12
CA SER A 25 5.43 -5.41 -18.02
C SER A 25 5.15 -4.16 -17.19
N ASN A 26 6.19 -3.43 -16.78
CA ASN A 26 6.03 -2.19 -16.01
C ASN A 26 5.22 -1.15 -16.80
N ASN A 27 5.50 -0.95 -18.08
CA ASN A 27 4.76 0.01 -18.89
C ASN A 27 3.26 -0.31 -18.93
N SER A 28 2.88 -1.59 -19.06
CA SER A 28 1.46 -1.99 -19.01
C SER A 28 0.81 -1.70 -17.65
N LYS A 29 1.51 -1.97 -16.54
CA LYS A 29 1.00 -1.72 -15.18
C LYS A 29 0.82 -0.23 -14.88
N LEU A 30 1.68 0.61 -15.45
CA LEU A 30 1.68 2.05 -15.22
C LEU A 30 0.58 2.81 -15.97
N GLU A 31 -0.07 2.24 -16.99
CA GLU A 31 -1.07 2.97 -17.78
C GLU A 31 -2.29 3.40 -16.97
N ASN A 32 -2.77 2.54 -16.07
CA ASN A 32 -4.01 2.75 -15.31
C ASN A 32 -3.78 2.64 -13.78
N ASN A 33 -2.60 3.07 -13.32
CA ASN A 33 -2.26 2.99 -11.90
C ASN A 33 -2.96 4.11 -11.09
N PRO A 34 -3.26 3.87 -9.79
CA PRO A 34 -4.02 4.82 -8.96
C PRO A 34 -3.18 5.98 -8.40
N TYR A 35 -1.87 6.05 -8.68
CA TYR A 35 -0.96 7.00 -8.04
C TYR A 35 -0.86 8.36 -8.76
N GLY A 36 -1.52 8.53 -9.91
CA GLY A 36 -1.50 9.78 -10.68
C GLY A 36 -0.14 10.12 -11.31
N THR A 37 0.82 9.19 -11.28
CA THR A 37 2.16 9.33 -11.85
C THR A 37 2.63 8.00 -12.43
N LYS A 38 3.59 8.04 -13.36
CA LYS A 38 4.30 6.86 -13.86
C LYS A 38 5.67 6.66 -13.19
N ASN A 39 6.12 7.65 -12.43
CA ASN A 39 7.39 7.59 -11.70
C ASN A 39 7.16 6.95 -10.32
N LEU A 40 7.04 5.62 -10.30
CA LEU A 40 6.81 4.83 -9.09
C LEU A 40 8.03 3.98 -8.76
N ARG A 41 8.19 3.67 -7.48
CA ARG A 41 9.17 2.67 -7.03
C ARG A 41 8.79 1.30 -7.60
N GLN A 42 9.78 0.48 -7.96
CA GLN A 42 9.52 -0.86 -8.49
C GLN A 42 8.69 -1.70 -7.51
N SER A 43 8.94 -1.58 -6.20
CA SER A 43 8.17 -2.25 -5.14
C SER A 43 6.68 -1.87 -5.15
N THR A 44 6.34 -0.64 -5.51
CA THR A 44 4.96 -0.19 -5.71
C THR A 44 4.38 -0.77 -7.01
N ILE A 45 5.14 -0.77 -8.11
CA ILE A 45 4.71 -1.35 -9.39
C ILE A 45 4.40 -2.85 -9.24
N ASP A 46 5.25 -3.58 -8.52
CA ASP A 46 5.09 -5.01 -8.29
C ASP A 46 3.82 -5.33 -7.50
N GLN A 47 3.37 -4.39 -6.65
CA GLN A 47 2.19 -4.54 -5.80
C GLN A 47 0.87 -4.13 -6.48
N LEU A 48 0.90 -3.48 -7.65
CA LEU A 48 -0.32 -2.99 -8.31
C LEU A 48 -1.39 -4.07 -8.55
N ASP A 49 -0.97 -5.32 -8.76
CA ASP A 49 -1.86 -6.46 -9.00
C ASP A 49 -2.27 -7.21 -7.70
N ASP A 50 -1.81 -6.76 -6.52
CA ASP A 50 -2.13 -7.40 -5.24
C ASP A 50 -3.56 -7.06 -4.82
N LYS A 51 -4.43 -8.08 -4.79
CA LYS A 51 -5.85 -7.95 -4.44
C LYS A 51 -6.14 -7.27 -3.10
N ASN A 52 -5.18 -7.22 -2.16
CA ASN A 52 -5.39 -6.58 -0.87
C ASN A 52 -5.02 -5.08 -0.89
N TYR A 53 -4.53 -4.53 -2.01
CA TYR A 53 -4.10 -3.13 -2.13
C TYR A 53 -4.88 -2.39 -3.24
N GLN A 54 -6.20 -2.47 -3.19
CA GLN A 54 -7.08 -2.00 -4.27
C GLN A 54 -7.80 -0.68 -3.93
N ASN A 55 -7.70 -0.20 -2.68
CA ASN A 55 -8.36 1.03 -2.21
C ASN A 55 -7.35 2.17 -2.05
N ILE A 56 -6.43 2.31 -3.01
CA ILE A 56 -5.38 3.33 -2.95
C ILE A 56 -5.99 4.74 -2.96
N ILE A 57 -5.54 5.59 -2.04
CA ILE A 57 -5.92 7.00 -1.95
C ILE A 57 -4.68 7.90 -2.05
N LEU A 58 -4.80 9.02 -2.75
CA LEU A 58 -3.77 10.05 -2.81
C LEU A 58 -3.86 11.00 -1.59
N PRO A 59 -2.75 11.63 -1.16
CA PRO A 59 -2.75 12.55 -0.02
C PRO A 59 -3.87 13.59 -0.05
N ASP A 60 -3.96 14.38 -1.13
CA ASP A 60 -4.97 15.43 -1.27
C ASP A 60 -6.41 14.89 -1.21
N ALA A 61 -6.64 13.68 -1.71
CA ALA A 61 -7.96 13.05 -1.69
C ALA A 61 -8.33 12.57 -0.29
N LEU A 62 -7.37 11.98 0.44
CA LEU A 62 -7.56 11.57 1.83
C LEU A 62 -7.85 12.78 2.72
N GLU A 63 -7.08 13.86 2.56
CA GLU A 63 -7.29 15.10 3.32
C GLU A 63 -8.68 15.70 3.08
N LYS A 64 -9.12 15.74 1.82
CA LYS A 64 -10.47 16.21 1.48
C LYS A 64 -11.53 15.32 2.11
N LYS A 65 -11.33 14.00 2.11
CA LYS A 65 -12.27 13.03 2.71
C LYS A 65 -12.36 13.23 4.22
N ILE A 66 -11.24 13.40 4.92
CA ILE A 66 -11.21 13.71 6.36
C ILE A 66 -11.93 15.03 6.63
N ALA A 67 -11.68 16.06 5.81
CA ALA A 67 -12.28 17.38 5.98
C ALA A 67 -13.80 17.44 5.79
N THR A 68 -14.44 16.43 5.20
CA THR A 68 -15.91 16.37 5.13
C THR A 68 -16.55 16.15 6.51
N GLY A 69 -15.78 15.61 7.46
CA GLY A 69 -16.24 15.22 8.77
C GLY A 69 -16.91 13.85 8.83
N GLU A 70 -17.02 13.14 7.70
CA GLU A 70 -17.49 11.76 7.68
C GLU A 70 -16.44 10.81 8.30
N PRO A 71 -16.87 9.64 8.84
CA PRO A 71 -15.95 8.62 9.31
C PRO A 71 -14.98 8.13 8.23
N VAL A 72 -13.68 8.11 8.52
CA VAL A 72 -12.63 7.65 7.60
C VAL A 72 -11.68 6.69 8.31
N TYR A 73 -11.47 5.53 7.70
CA TYR A 73 -10.38 4.61 8.06
C TYR A 73 -9.24 4.77 7.06
N ALA A 74 -8.13 5.31 7.51
CA ALA A 74 -6.92 5.48 6.70
C ALA A 74 -5.86 4.45 7.11
N TYR A 75 -5.55 3.52 6.21
CA TYR A 75 -4.48 2.54 6.38
C TYR A 75 -3.20 3.01 5.70
N ILE A 76 -2.21 3.31 6.52
CA ILE A 76 -0.93 3.85 6.11
C ILE A 76 0.09 2.71 6.00
N PHE A 77 0.62 2.50 4.80
CA PHE A 77 1.45 1.32 4.51
C PHE A 77 2.63 1.63 3.58
N SER A 78 3.51 0.65 3.41
CA SER A 78 4.56 0.65 2.38
C SER A 78 4.73 -0.76 1.79
N PRO A 79 4.95 -0.93 0.47
CA PRO A 79 5.26 -2.22 -0.13
C PRO A 79 6.62 -2.80 0.29
N GLU A 80 7.48 -2.00 0.93
CA GLU A 80 8.78 -2.43 1.45
C GLU A 80 8.72 -2.84 2.93
N CYS A 81 7.56 -2.72 3.57
CA CYS A 81 7.35 -3.02 4.99
C CYS A 81 6.85 -4.47 5.19
N MET A 82 7.65 -5.30 5.89
CA MET A 82 7.30 -6.70 6.13
C MET A 82 6.04 -6.87 7.00
N TYR A 83 5.84 -6.01 8.00
CA TYR A 83 4.64 -6.03 8.84
C TYR A 83 3.38 -5.65 8.07
N CYS A 84 3.49 -4.76 7.08
CA CYS A 84 2.40 -4.39 6.20
C CYS A 84 1.98 -5.59 5.34
N LYS A 85 2.95 -6.34 4.82
CA LYS A 85 2.68 -7.59 4.08
C LYS A 85 2.01 -8.67 4.94
N GLN A 86 2.22 -8.65 6.26
CA GLN A 86 1.57 -9.56 7.21
C GLN A 86 0.17 -9.09 7.59
N MET A 87 0.00 -7.79 7.88
CA MET A 87 -1.25 -7.21 8.38
C MET A 87 -2.31 -7.08 7.30
N THR A 88 -1.97 -6.56 6.12
CA THR A 88 -2.96 -6.27 5.06
C THR A 88 -3.85 -7.47 4.69
N PRO A 89 -3.36 -8.71 4.50
CA PRO A 89 -4.22 -9.85 4.18
C PRO A 89 -5.13 -10.31 5.34
N LYS A 90 -4.92 -9.80 6.56
CA LYS A 90 -5.83 -9.97 7.71
C LYS A 90 -6.81 -8.81 7.81
N LEU A 91 -6.31 -7.59 7.61
CA LEU A 91 -7.07 -6.35 7.76
C LEU A 91 -8.16 -6.21 6.70
N MET A 92 -7.84 -6.41 5.42
CA MET A 92 -8.80 -6.14 4.34
C MET A 92 -10.02 -7.07 4.40
N PRO A 93 -9.87 -8.40 4.57
CA PRO A 93 -11.04 -9.27 4.75
C PRO A 93 -11.87 -8.92 5.99
N ALA A 94 -11.23 -8.61 7.12
CA ALA A 94 -11.93 -8.24 8.35
C ALA A 94 -12.75 -6.93 8.17
N ALA A 95 -12.20 -5.98 7.42
CA ALA A 95 -12.89 -4.74 7.08
C ALA A 95 -14.09 -5.00 6.16
N ASP A 96 -13.91 -5.82 5.12
CA ASP A 96 -14.98 -6.21 4.20
C ASP A 96 -16.13 -6.93 4.92
N GLU A 97 -15.82 -7.89 5.81
CA GLU A 97 -16.80 -8.59 6.65
C GLU A 97 -17.57 -7.65 7.58
N SER A 98 -16.91 -6.57 8.03
CA SER A 98 -17.50 -5.54 8.89
C SER A 98 -18.21 -4.42 8.11
N GLY A 99 -18.21 -4.46 6.76
CA GLY A 99 -18.74 -3.39 5.92
C GLY A 99 -17.97 -2.08 6.03
N ILE A 100 -16.70 -2.13 6.44
CA ILE A 100 -15.83 -0.97 6.64
C ILE A 100 -14.99 -0.75 5.39
N HIS A 101 -15.12 0.43 4.80
CA HIS A 101 -14.21 0.88 3.75
C HIS A 101 -12.91 1.41 4.36
N ILE A 102 -11.77 0.89 3.90
CA ILE A 102 -10.43 1.36 4.27
C ILE A 102 -9.77 2.02 3.08
N ASP A 103 -9.39 3.29 3.23
CA ASP A 103 -8.55 4.02 2.28
C ASP A 103 -7.07 3.71 2.54
N GLN A 104 -6.30 3.38 1.51
CA GLN A 104 -4.92 2.91 1.64
C GLN A 104 -3.93 3.95 1.12
N LEU A 105 -3.10 4.50 2.01
CA LEU A 105 -2.08 5.49 1.67
C LEU A 105 -0.68 4.86 1.67
N ASN A 106 -0.06 4.79 0.49
CA ASN A 106 1.31 4.30 0.34
C ASN A 106 2.33 5.41 0.65
N VAL A 107 2.90 5.40 1.84
CA VAL A 107 3.88 6.43 2.25
C VAL A 107 5.26 6.26 1.63
N LEU A 108 5.50 5.18 0.88
CA LEU A 108 6.72 5.06 0.08
C LEU A 108 6.75 6.06 -1.08
N GLU A 109 5.60 6.32 -1.70
CA GLU A 109 5.45 7.28 -2.80
C GLU A 109 5.19 8.70 -2.28
N PHE A 110 4.76 8.84 -1.03
CA PHE A 110 4.39 10.11 -0.39
C PHE A 110 5.10 10.27 0.98
N PRO A 111 6.44 10.44 1.00
CA PRO A 111 7.22 10.44 2.24
C PRO A 111 6.88 11.58 3.20
N GLU A 112 6.36 12.71 2.71
CA GLU A 112 5.93 13.85 3.52
C GLU A 112 4.77 13.52 4.48
N GLN A 113 4.02 12.47 4.18
CA GLN A 113 2.89 12.01 4.99
C GLN A 113 3.32 11.44 6.35
N TRP A 114 4.59 10.99 6.48
CA TRP A 114 5.16 10.56 7.76
C TRP A 114 5.06 11.64 8.83
N ASN A 115 5.49 12.86 8.49
CA ASN A 115 5.44 13.98 9.41
C ASN A 115 4.01 14.49 9.58
N LYS A 116 3.21 14.50 8.51
CA LYS A 116 1.83 15.00 8.53
C LYS A 116 0.95 14.26 9.53
N TYR A 117 0.99 12.92 9.51
CA TYR A 117 0.18 12.07 10.39
C TYR A 117 0.92 11.65 11.68
N ASN A 118 2.11 12.21 11.92
CA ASN A 118 2.97 11.89 13.05
C ASN A 118 3.15 10.36 13.20
N LEU A 119 3.60 9.72 12.13
CA LEU A 119 3.75 8.26 12.06
C LEU A 119 5.00 7.80 12.80
N GLU A 120 4.83 6.82 13.68
CA GLU A 120 5.94 6.16 14.37
C GLU A 120 6.45 4.95 13.58
N ALA A 121 5.54 4.23 12.92
CA ALA A 121 5.83 3.05 12.13
C ALA A 121 4.73 2.79 11.07
N THR A 122 5.03 1.88 10.15
CA THR A 122 4.03 1.24 9.29
C THR A 122 3.97 -0.26 9.60
N PRO A 123 2.80 -0.90 9.51
CA PRO A 123 1.51 -0.30 9.14
C PRO A 123 0.92 0.53 10.28
N THR A 124 0.11 1.54 9.94
CA THR A 124 -0.71 2.28 10.91
C THR A 124 -2.11 2.44 10.35
N LEU A 125 -3.13 1.98 11.08
CA LEU A 125 -4.53 2.23 10.77
C LEU A 125 -5.04 3.37 11.65
N ILE A 126 -5.51 4.46 11.04
CA ILE A 126 -6.02 5.64 11.73
C ILE A 126 -7.51 5.76 11.46
N TYR A 127 -8.29 6.00 12.52
CA TYR A 127 -9.69 6.33 12.42
C TYR A 127 -9.91 7.83 12.67
N PHE A 128 -10.55 8.48 11.70
CA PHE A 128 -10.96 9.87 11.79
C PHE A 128 -12.49 9.98 11.86
N ASP A 129 -12.98 10.91 12.68
CA ASP A 129 -14.37 11.34 12.73
C ASP A 129 -14.42 12.86 12.94
N LYS A 130 -15.40 13.55 12.34
CA LYS A 130 -15.54 15.02 12.42
C LYS A 130 -14.26 15.77 12.04
N GLY A 131 -13.49 15.20 11.12
CA GLY A 131 -12.23 15.76 10.61
C GLY A 131 -11.07 15.71 11.61
N GLN A 132 -11.19 14.93 12.68
CA GLN A 132 -10.16 14.76 13.70
C GLN A 132 -9.80 13.30 13.84
N GLU A 133 -8.54 13.05 14.21
CA GLU A 133 -8.12 11.72 14.59
C GLU A 133 -8.75 11.34 15.94
N VAL A 134 -9.44 10.21 15.97
CA VAL A 134 -10.08 9.68 17.18
C VAL A 134 -9.20 8.62 17.82
N THR A 135 -8.66 7.70 17.03
CA THR A 135 -7.82 6.60 17.50
C THR A 135 -6.97 6.04 16.36
N ARG A 136 -5.91 5.30 16.72
CA ARG A 136 -5.05 4.60 15.78
C ARG A 136 -4.58 3.26 16.33
N MET A 137 -4.22 2.37 15.41
CA MET A 137 -3.58 1.08 15.66
C MET A 137 -2.25 1.06 14.90
N VAL A 138 -1.13 0.81 15.61
CA VAL A 138 0.23 0.87 15.05
C VAL A 138 0.87 -0.52 15.11
N GLY A 139 1.25 -1.05 13.95
CA GLY A 139 1.90 -2.35 13.82
C GLY A 139 0.99 -3.46 13.32
N ASP A 140 1.52 -4.67 13.27
CA ASP A 140 0.79 -5.88 12.86
C ASP A 140 0.01 -6.48 14.04
N TYR A 141 -1.24 -6.90 13.77
CA TYR A 141 -2.15 -7.49 14.74
C TYR A 141 -2.90 -8.69 14.17
N ASP A 142 -3.37 -9.60 15.02
CA ASP A 142 -4.25 -10.70 14.62
C ASP A 142 -5.67 -10.22 14.29
N VAL A 143 -6.45 -11.11 13.67
CA VAL A 143 -7.82 -10.82 13.22
C VAL A 143 -8.73 -10.45 14.40
N ASP A 144 -8.57 -11.11 15.55
CA ASP A 144 -9.38 -10.84 16.75
C ASP A 144 -9.16 -9.42 17.28
N THR A 145 -7.90 -8.98 17.30
CA THR A 145 -7.55 -7.62 17.72
C THR A 145 -8.05 -6.57 16.71
N ILE A 146 -7.95 -6.86 15.41
CA ILE A 146 -8.49 -6.00 14.35
C ILE A 146 -10.01 -5.84 14.49
N ASN A 147 -10.74 -6.95 14.67
CA ASN A 147 -12.19 -6.92 14.85
C ASN A 147 -12.59 -6.18 16.13
N SER A 148 -11.83 -6.36 17.22
CA SER A 148 -12.06 -5.63 18.47
C SER A 148 -11.89 -4.13 18.29
N PHE A 149 -10.92 -3.71 17.47
CA PHE A 149 -10.72 -2.29 17.15
C PHE A 149 -11.94 -1.70 16.43
N PHE A 150 -12.48 -2.40 15.43
CA PHE A 150 -13.69 -1.96 14.73
C PHE A 150 -14.91 -1.88 15.66
N GLN A 151 -15.14 -2.91 16.48
CA GLN A 151 -16.26 -2.95 17.42
C GLN A 151 -16.21 -1.82 18.45
N ASN A 152 -15.02 -1.49 18.96
CA ASN A 152 -14.85 -0.40 19.91
C ASN A 152 -15.19 0.98 19.31
N ILE A 153 -14.98 1.15 18.00
CA ILE A 153 -15.34 2.37 17.29
C ILE A 153 -16.85 2.42 17.05
N SER A 154 -17.47 1.32 16.61
CA SER A 154 -18.93 1.27 16.38
C SER A 154 -19.78 1.43 17.64
N ALA A 155 -19.18 1.25 18.83
CA ALA A 155 -19.86 1.39 20.11
C ALA A 155 -19.88 2.84 20.67
N GLN A 156 -19.21 3.80 20.01
CA GLN A 156 -19.20 5.22 20.38
C GLN A 156 -20.32 6.00 19.70
#